data_AF-A0A2K2DT38-F1
#
_entry.id   AF-A0A2K2DT38-F1
#
_cell.length_a   1.000
_cell.length_b   1.000
_cell.length_c   1.000
_cell.angle_alpha   90.00
_cell.angle_beta   90.00
_cell.angle_gamma   90.00
#
_symmetry.space_group_name_H-M   'P 1'
#
loop_
_entity.id
_entity.type
_entity.pdbx_description
1 polymer ?
#
loop_
_entity_poly.entity_id
_entity_poly.type
_entity_poly.pdbx_seq_one_letter_code
_entity_poly.pdbx_strand_id
1 'polypeptide(L)'
;MGIDLVAGGRNKKTKRTAPKSDDVYLKLLVKLYRFLVRRTKNHFNAVILKRLFMSKTNRPPLSLRRLVKFMEGKENQIAVIVGTITDDKKVYEVPAMKVAALRFTETARARIVNAGGECLTFDQLALHAPLGQNT
;
A
#
# COMPACT_ATOMS: atom_id res chain seq x y z
N MET A 1 36.34 -24.52 20.85
CA MET A 1 36.48 -23.09 21.18
C MET A 1 35.09 -22.47 21.26
N GLY A 2 34.61 -22.19 22.47
CA GLY A 2 33.30 -21.55 22.67
C GLY A 2 33.44 -20.05 22.45
N ILE A 3 32.75 -19.52 21.44
CA ILE A 3 32.70 -18.06 21.22
C ILE A 3 31.54 -17.54 22.05
N ASP A 4 31.85 -16.75 23.08
CA ASP A 4 30.84 -16.04 23.87
C ASP A 4 30.27 -14.88 23.03
N LEU A 5 29.17 -15.15 22.34
CA LEU A 5 28.44 -14.17 21.55
C LEU A 5 27.23 -13.69 22.36
N VAL A 6 27.30 -12.44 22.84
CA VAL A 6 26.24 -11.72 23.59
C VAL A 6 24.85 -11.80 22.93
N ALA A 7 24.77 -12.07 21.63
CA ALA A 7 23.53 -12.10 20.82
C ALA A 7 23.25 -13.44 20.12
N GLY A 8 23.80 -14.57 20.61
CA GLY A 8 23.31 -15.91 20.27
C GLY A 8 23.34 -16.28 18.77
N GLY A 9 24.51 -16.30 18.15
CA GLY A 9 24.74 -17.02 16.88
C GLY A 9 23.73 -16.78 15.72
N ARG A 10 23.20 -17.86 15.14
CA ARG A 10 22.32 -17.85 13.94
C ARG A 10 20.90 -17.37 14.28
N ASN A 11 20.62 -16.09 14.08
CA ASN A 11 19.30 -15.51 14.30
C ASN A 11 18.27 -15.87 13.21
N LYS A 12 17.11 -16.42 13.62
CA LYS A 12 16.02 -16.81 12.72
C LYS A 12 15.25 -15.59 12.23
N LYS A 13 15.15 -15.42 10.90
CA LYS A 13 14.28 -14.39 10.29
C LYS A 13 12.85 -14.91 10.24
N THR A 14 11.98 -14.42 11.12
CA THR A 14 10.55 -14.77 11.18
C THR A 14 9.69 -14.01 10.17
N LYS A 15 10.23 -12.94 9.57
CA LYS A 15 9.53 -12.10 8.59
C LYS A 15 9.69 -12.62 7.16
N ARG A 16 8.65 -12.42 6.34
CA ARG A 16 8.71 -12.67 4.90
C ARG A 16 9.66 -11.68 4.21
N THR A 17 10.54 -12.19 3.35
CA THR A 17 11.51 -11.42 2.56
C THR A 17 11.13 -11.31 1.08
N ALA A 18 10.15 -12.10 0.65
CA ALA A 18 9.61 -12.14 -0.71
C ALA A 18 8.10 -12.49 -0.65
N PRO A 19 7.32 -12.11 -1.68
CA PRO A 19 5.94 -12.55 -1.78
C PRO A 19 5.89 -14.07 -2.01
N LYS A 20 4.94 -14.74 -1.37
CA LYS A 20 4.65 -16.17 -1.63
C LYS A 20 3.74 -16.40 -2.85
N SER A 21 3.13 -15.33 -3.37
CA SER A 21 2.13 -15.42 -4.43
C SER A 21 2.79 -15.55 -5.80
N ASP A 22 2.13 -16.28 -6.70
CA ASP A 22 2.58 -16.46 -8.09
C ASP A 22 2.10 -15.39 -9.07
N ASP A 23 1.30 -14.43 -8.61
CA ASP A 23 0.85 -13.30 -9.41
C ASP A 23 2.03 -12.49 -9.96
N VAL A 24 2.10 -12.44 -11.30
CA VAL A 24 3.16 -11.77 -12.05
C VAL A 24 3.14 -10.26 -11.80
N TYR A 25 1.96 -9.64 -11.72
CA TYR A 25 1.84 -8.19 -11.48
C TYR A 25 2.35 -7.82 -10.10
N LEU A 26 2.02 -8.61 -9.08
CA LEU A 26 2.56 -8.42 -7.73
C LEU A 26 4.09 -8.61 -7.71
N LYS A 27 4.62 -9.61 -8.43
CA LYS A 27 6.07 -9.84 -8.53
C LYS A 27 6.79 -8.65 -9.18
N LEU A 28 6.23 -8.06 -10.23
CA LEU A 28 6.78 -6.87 -10.89
C LEU A 28 6.75 -5.63 -9.98
N LEU A 29 5.62 -5.41 -9.30
CA LEU A 29 5.45 -4.30 -8.36
C LEU A 29 6.45 -4.41 -7.19
N VAL A 30 6.67 -5.62 -6.68
CA VAL A 30 7.73 -5.89 -5.68
C VAL A 30 9.13 -5.56 -6.20
N LYS A 31 9.45 -5.91 -7.45
CA LYS A 31 10.75 -5.57 -8.06
C LYS A 31 10.94 -4.05 -8.14
N LEU A 32 9.90 -3.33 -8.55
CA LEU A 32 9.89 -1.88 -8.62
C LEU A 32 10.11 -1.23 -7.24
N TYR A 33 9.34 -1.61 -6.22
CA TYR A 33 9.52 -1.05 -4.88
C TYR A 33 10.84 -1.48 -4.23
N ARG A 34 11.36 -2.67 -4.53
CA ARG A 34 12.70 -3.08 -4.09
C ARG A 34 13.80 -2.22 -4.71
N PHE A 35 13.65 -1.84 -5.99
CA PHE A 35 14.54 -0.89 -6.64
C PHE A 35 14.47 0.49 -5.99
N LEU A 36 13.25 1.01 -5.77
CA LEU A 36 13.04 2.31 -5.12
C LEU A 36 13.66 2.35 -3.72
N VAL A 37 13.38 1.38 -2.86
CA VAL A 37 13.95 1.32 -1.50
C VAL A 37 15.49 1.39 -1.53
N ARG A 38 16.11 0.64 -2.43
CA ARG A 38 17.57 0.61 -2.56
C ARG A 38 18.15 1.95 -3.04
N ARG A 39 17.45 2.65 -3.93
CA ARG A 39 17.93 3.90 -4.55
C ARG A 39 17.60 5.15 -3.75
N THR A 40 16.41 5.24 -3.18
CA THR A 40 15.93 6.46 -2.50
C THR A 40 16.14 6.44 -0.99
N LYS A 41 16.41 5.28 -0.37
CA LYS A 41 16.58 5.10 1.09
C LYS A 41 15.39 5.62 1.93
N ASN A 42 14.22 5.79 1.32
CA ASN A 42 13.04 6.31 2.01
C ASN A 42 12.29 5.22 2.81
N HIS A 43 11.91 5.53 4.04
CA HIS A 43 11.18 4.65 4.93
C HIS A 43 9.78 4.29 4.40
N PHE A 44 9.09 5.22 3.74
CA PHE A 44 7.75 4.97 3.17
C PHE A 44 7.74 3.78 2.19
N ASN A 45 8.68 3.77 1.24
CA ASN A 45 8.83 2.67 0.28
C ASN A 45 9.18 1.34 0.96
N ALA A 46 9.95 1.38 2.05
CA ALA A 46 10.30 0.18 2.82
C ALA A 46 9.05 -0.41 3.51
N VAL A 47 8.14 0.46 3.99
CA VAL A 47 6.86 0.04 4.56
C VAL A 47 5.96 -0.58 3.48
N ILE A 48 5.83 0.03 2.30
CA ILE A 48 5.05 -0.54 1.19
C ILE A 48 5.61 -1.90 0.81
N LEU A 49 6.92 -2.01 0.58
CA LEU A 49 7.57 -3.27 0.20
C LEU A 49 7.30 -4.38 1.22
N LYS A 50 7.38 -4.06 2.52
CA LYS A 50 7.06 -5.00 3.60
C LYS A 50 5.59 -5.45 3.54
N ARG A 51 4.65 -4.54 3.27
CA ARG A 51 3.22 -4.84 3.17
C ARG A 51 2.88 -5.68 1.92
N LEU A 52 3.59 -5.49 0.81
CA LEU A 52 3.41 -6.31 -0.40
C LEU A 52 3.78 -7.78 -0.19
N PHE A 53 4.69 -8.09 0.75
CA PHE A 53 5.04 -9.47 1.11
C PHE A 53 3.99 -10.18 1.98
N MET A 54 3.06 -9.42 2.57
CA MET A 54 2.07 -9.96 3.49
C MET A 54 1.06 -10.86 2.77
N SER A 55 0.51 -11.82 3.52
CA SER A 55 -0.61 -12.64 3.04
C SER A 55 -1.84 -11.78 2.77
N LYS A 56 -2.81 -12.33 2.03
CA LYS A 56 -4.09 -11.67 1.79
C LYS A 56 -4.85 -11.40 3.10
N THR A 57 -4.83 -12.34 4.04
CA THR A 57 -5.45 -12.19 5.37
C THR A 57 -4.89 -10.99 6.15
N ASN A 58 -3.59 -10.72 6.01
CA ASN A 58 -2.92 -9.59 6.66
C ASN A 58 -3.02 -8.27 5.87
N ARG A 59 -3.78 -8.26 4.77
CA ARG A 59 -4.10 -7.08 3.96
C ARG A 59 -5.63 -6.93 3.92
N PRO A 60 -6.25 -6.55 5.05
CA PRO A 60 -7.70 -6.44 5.14
C PRO A 60 -8.22 -5.36 4.18
N PRO A 61 -9.45 -5.54 3.63
CA PRO A 61 -10.08 -4.50 2.83
C PRO A 61 -10.43 -3.28 3.70
N LEU A 62 -10.41 -2.10 3.08
CA LEU A 62 -10.83 -0.84 3.71
C LEU A 62 -12.12 -0.33 3.04
N SER A 63 -13.13 0.00 3.85
CA SER A 63 -14.37 0.59 3.35
C SER A 63 -14.23 2.09 3.06
N LEU A 64 -14.99 2.58 2.07
CA LEU A 64 -15.03 4.01 1.75
C LEU A 64 -15.36 4.87 2.97
N ARG A 65 -16.30 4.45 3.83
CA ARG A 65 -16.65 5.19 5.06
C ARG A 65 -15.44 5.49 5.95
N ARG A 66 -14.57 4.50 6.15
CA ARG A 66 -13.37 4.69 6.97
C ARG A 66 -12.35 5.56 6.25
N LEU A 67 -12.24 5.39 4.94
CA LEU A 67 -11.31 6.15 4.12
C LEU A 67 -11.66 7.64 4.13
N VAL A 68 -12.94 8.00 3.92
CA VAL A 68 -13.43 9.39 4.03
C VAL A 68 -13.04 10.01 5.36
N LYS A 69 -13.31 9.31 6.47
CA LYS A 69 -12.96 9.79 7.82
C LYS A 69 -11.46 10.03 8.01
N PHE A 70 -10.59 9.23 7.39
CA PHE A 70 -9.14 9.42 7.50
C PHE A 70 -8.60 10.54 6.60
N MET A 71 -9.37 10.95 5.60
CA MET A 71 -9.02 11.99 4.65
C MET A 71 -9.60 13.37 5.03
N GLU A 72 -10.41 13.46 6.08
CA GLU A 72 -10.85 14.74 6.66
C GLU A 72 -9.63 15.63 6.99
N GLY A 73 -9.58 16.82 6.41
CA GLY A 73 -8.46 17.78 6.58
C GLY A 73 -7.19 17.46 5.79
N LYS A 74 -7.21 16.46 4.88
CA LYS A 74 -6.05 16.03 4.07
C LYS A 74 -6.34 16.00 2.57
N GLU A 75 -7.02 17.02 2.07
CA GLU A 75 -7.53 17.07 0.70
C GLU A 75 -6.43 16.99 -0.39
N ASN A 76 -5.23 17.50 -0.08
CA ASN A 76 -4.10 17.53 -1.02
C ASN A 76 -3.20 16.29 -0.96
N GLN A 77 -3.52 15.29 -0.13
CA GLN A 77 -2.70 14.09 0.06
C GLN A 77 -3.28 12.90 -0.69
N ILE A 78 -2.42 11.95 -1.07
CA ILE A 78 -2.82 10.70 -1.71
C ILE A 78 -3.01 9.62 -0.65
N ALA A 79 -4.22 9.07 -0.52
CA ALA A 79 -4.47 7.97 0.40
C ALA A 79 -3.87 6.66 -0.14
N VAL A 80 -2.85 6.10 0.53
CA VAL A 80 -2.18 4.87 0.07
C VAL A 80 -2.57 3.65 0.90
N ILE A 81 -3.22 2.67 0.27
CA ILE A 81 -3.73 1.46 0.93
C ILE A 81 -3.19 0.21 0.23
N VAL A 82 -2.35 -0.54 0.94
CA VAL A 82 -1.87 -1.86 0.46
C VAL A 82 -2.92 -2.94 0.73
N GLY A 83 -4.04 -2.87 0.00
CA GLY A 83 -5.20 -3.75 0.16
C GLY A 83 -6.27 -3.46 -0.87
N THR A 84 -7.47 -3.98 -0.63
CA THR A 84 -8.65 -3.73 -1.47
C THR A 84 -9.49 -2.61 -0.87
N ILE A 85 -9.98 -1.70 -1.70
CA ILE A 85 -10.97 -0.70 -1.30
C ILE A 85 -12.36 -1.18 -1.71
N THR A 86 -13.27 -1.20 -0.74
CA THR A 86 -14.65 -1.67 -0.90
C THR A 86 -15.63 -0.52 -0.74
N ASP A 87 -16.69 -0.56 -1.53
CA ASP A 87 -17.79 0.39 -1.43
C ASP A 87 -18.57 0.23 -0.12
N ASP A 88 -19.17 1.31 0.35
CA ASP A 88 -20.06 1.35 1.50
C ASP A 88 -21.32 2.16 1.14
N LYS A 89 -22.43 1.46 0.93
CA LYS A 89 -23.71 2.06 0.54
C LYS A 89 -24.31 2.99 1.61
N LYS A 90 -23.84 2.91 2.86
CA LYS A 90 -24.30 3.78 3.95
C LYS A 90 -23.72 5.19 3.87
N VAL A 91 -22.65 5.36 3.11
CA VAL A 91 -22.09 6.68 2.79
C VAL A 91 -22.85 7.17 1.58
N TYR A 92 -23.48 8.33 1.67
CA TYR A 92 -24.24 8.91 0.56
C TYR A 92 -23.32 9.69 -0.38
N GLU A 93 -22.51 10.59 0.18
CA GLU A 93 -21.60 11.44 -0.56
C GLU A 93 -20.15 11.04 -0.30
N VAL A 94 -19.39 10.89 -1.37
CA VAL A 94 -17.95 10.62 -1.33
C VAL A 94 -17.26 11.90 -1.76
N PRO A 95 -16.38 12.51 -0.94
CA PRO A 95 -15.64 13.69 -1.35
C PRO A 95 -14.58 13.35 -2.41
N ALA A 96 -14.20 14.34 -3.22
CA ALA A 96 -13.12 14.20 -4.19
C ALA A 96 -11.81 13.88 -3.46
N MET A 97 -11.13 12.80 -3.85
CA MET A 97 -9.91 12.35 -3.20
C MET A 97 -9.04 11.53 -4.14
N LYS A 98 -7.73 11.57 -3.93
CA LYS A 98 -6.75 10.75 -4.66
C LYS A 98 -6.41 9.52 -3.83
N VAL A 99 -6.62 8.34 -4.39
CA VAL A 99 -6.50 7.08 -3.65
C VAL A 99 -5.68 6.09 -4.45
N ALA A 100 -4.60 5.57 -3.86
CA ALA A 100 -3.78 4.51 -4.43
C ALA A 100 -4.04 3.19 -3.69
N ALA A 101 -4.42 2.13 -4.43
CA ALA A 101 -4.64 0.81 -3.84
C ALA A 101 -4.24 -0.34 -4.75
N LEU A 102 -4.14 -1.55 -4.18
CA LEU A 102 -3.86 -2.76 -4.96
C LEU A 102 -5.07 -3.18 -5.80
N ARG A 103 -6.27 -3.00 -5.24
CA ARG A 103 -7.52 -3.33 -5.91
C ARG A 103 -8.62 -2.39 -5.44
N PHE A 104 -9.50 -2.04 -6.36
CA PHE A 104 -10.77 -1.39 -6.06
C PHE A 104 -11.90 -2.34 -6.43
N THR A 105 -12.99 -2.36 -5.67
CA THR A 105 -14.24 -2.87 -6.21
C THR A 105 -14.73 -1.93 -7.30
N GLU A 106 -15.41 -2.46 -8.32
CA GLU A 106 -15.89 -1.66 -9.46
C GLU A 106 -16.82 -0.53 -9.00
N THR A 107 -17.70 -0.84 -8.04
CA THR A 107 -18.59 0.14 -7.41
C THR A 107 -17.82 1.25 -6.67
N ALA A 108 -16.75 0.91 -5.94
CA ALA A 108 -15.97 1.90 -5.22
C ALA A 108 -15.21 2.81 -6.20
N ARG A 109 -14.64 2.22 -7.27
CA ARG A 109 -13.96 2.97 -8.33
C ARG A 109 -14.92 3.94 -8.99
N ALA A 110 -16.10 3.49 -9.40
CA ALA A 110 -17.10 4.34 -10.04
C ALA A 110 -17.51 5.52 -9.14
N ARG A 111 -17.73 5.28 -7.84
CA ARG A 111 -18.11 6.34 -6.90
C ARG A 111 -17.00 7.38 -6.67
N ILE A 112 -15.75 6.94 -6.53
CA ILE A 112 -14.62 7.87 -6.37
C ILE A 112 -14.44 8.72 -7.64
N VAL A 113 -14.50 8.10 -8.82
CA VAL A 113 -14.34 8.83 -10.10
C VAL A 113 -15.52 9.78 -10.35
N ASN A 114 -16.75 9.37 -10.07
CA ASN A 114 -17.93 10.22 -10.21
C ASN A 114 -17.93 11.41 -9.23
N ALA A 115 -17.27 11.26 -8.08
CA ALA A 115 -17.03 12.35 -7.13
C ALA A 115 -15.91 13.31 -7.58
N GLY A 116 -15.30 13.11 -8.75
CA GLY A 116 -14.16 13.90 -9.22
C GLY A 116 -12.82 13.49 -8.59
N GLY A 117 -12.76 12.34 -7.93
CA GLY A 117 -11.53 11.77 -7.37
C GLY A 117 -10.74 10.92 -8.38
N GLU A 118 -9.54 10.51 -7.97
CA GLU A 118 -8.63 9.70 -8.79
C GLU A 118 -8.33 8.36 -8.11
N CYS A 119 -8.54 7.26 -8.84
CA CYS A 119 -8.13 5.91 -8.42
C CYS A 119 -6.80 5.54 -9.08
N LEU A 120 -5.72 5.57 -8.29
CA LEU A 120 -4.36 5.28 -8.72
C LEU A 120 -3.97 3.83 -8.44
N THR A 121 -3.11 3.31 -9.31
CA THR A 121 -2.37 2.07 -9.09
C THR A 121 -1.01 2.36 -8.43
N PHE A 122 -0.36 1.32 -7.90
CA PHE A 122 0.92 1.48 -7.21
C PHE A 122 2.09 1.78 -8.16
N ASP A 123 2.02 1.36 -9.41
CA ASP A 123 2.96 1.77 -10.46
C ASP A 123 2.79 3.24 -10.82
N GLN A 124 1.57 3.74 -10.95
CA GLN A 124 1.30 5.18 -11.12
C GLN A 124 1.76 5.99 -9.91
N LEU A 125 1.47 5.52 -8.69
CA LEU A 125 1.94 6.17 -7.46
C LEU A 125 3.47 6.31 -7.44
N ALA A 126 4.19 5.29 -7.90
CA ALA A 126 5.65 5.33 -7.96
C ALA A 126 6.18 6.35 -8.98
N LEU A 127 5.44 6.63 -10.05
CA LEU A 127 5.78 7.68 -11.02
C LEU A 127 5.48 9.08 -10.46
N HIS A 128 4.33 9.27 -9.81
CA HIS A 128 3.92 10.56 -9.24
C HIS A 128 4.74 10.94 -8.00
N ALA A 129 4.95 9.99 -7.09
CA ALA A 129 5.56 10.23 -5.78
C ALA A 129 6.58 9.12 -5.44
N PRO A 130 7.73 9.06 -6.13
CA PRO A 130 8.78 8.04 -5.87
C PRO A 130 9.37 8.15 -4.45
N LEU A 131 9.24 9.32 -3.82
CA LEU A 131 9.64 9.61 -2.45
C LEU A 131 8.46 9.59 -1.46
N GLY A 132 7.24 9.22 -1.85
CA GLY A 132 6.09 9.21 -0.94
C GLY A 132 5.87 10.54 -0.22
N GLN A 133 6.10 11.66 -0.92
CA GLN A 133 5.81 12.99 -0.39
C GLN A 133 4.32 13.27 -0.60
N ASN A 134 3.65 13.84 0.41
CA ASN A 134 2.21 14.12 0.40
C ASN A 134 1.34 12.87 0.19
N THR A 135 1.73 11.75 0.84
CA THR A 135 1.03 10.45 0.84
C THR A 135 0.79 9.93 2.24
#